data_AF-A0A942EDN4-F1
#
_entry.id   AF-A0A942EDN4-F1
#
_cell.length_a   1.000
_cell.length_b   1.000
_cell.length_c   1.000
_cell.angle_alpha   90.00
_cell.angle_beta   90.00
_cell.angle_gamma   90.00
#
_symmetry.space_group_name_H-M   'P 1'
#
loop_
_entity.id
_entity.type
_entity.pdbx_description
1 polymer ?
#
loop_
_entity_poly.entity_id
_entity_poly.type
_entity_poly.pdbx_seq_one_letter_code
_entity_poly.pdbx_strand_id
1 'polypeptide(L)'
;MTYLLDANVFIQAKNLHYGLDFCPAFWAWLVVNGAAGRVFSIDKVAEEIAAGGDELTNWMKLHGAALVRPTDTRVAAQFAKVSAWATSQRYEPAAISTFLQVADFYLIAHALADGHVVVTHEVPAISTRRIKIPNACIGVGLRYMTPYEMLRSERARFVL
;
A
#
# COMPACT_ATOMS: atom_id res chain seq x y z
N MET A 1 11.75 10.57 1.40
CA MET A 1 10.86 9.61 2.07
C MET A 1 10.34 8.68 1.00
N THR A 2 10.07 7.43 1.36
CA THR A 2 9.54 6.43 0.42
C THR A 2 8.15 6.03 0.87
N TYR A 3 7.23 5.94 -0.10
CA TYR A 3 5.82 5.67 0.09
C TYR A 3 5.48 4.27 -0.43
N LEU A 4 4.70 3.52 0.34
CA LEU A 4 4.16 2.21 -0.04
C LEU A 4 2.65 2.29 -0.20
N LEU A 5 2.17 2.06 -1.42
CA LEU A 5 0.77 2.22 -1.78
C LEU A 5 0.02 0.90 -1.63
N ASP A 6 -1.15 0.97 -0.99
CA ASP A 6 -2.12 -0.13 -0.95
C ASP A 6 -2.87 -0.28 -2.30
N ALA A 7 -3.41 -1.46 -2.60
CA ALA A 7 -4.13 -1.77 -3.83
C ALA A 7 -5.27 -0.78 -4.14
N ASN A 8 -6.05 -0.44 -3.12
CA ASN A 8 -7.18 0.47 -3.15
C ASN A 8 -6.80 1.89 -3.59
N VAL A 9 -5.55 2.32 -3.38
CA VAL A 9 -5.05 3.60 -3.91
C VAL A 9 -5.06 3.58 -5.45
N PHE A 10 -4.58 2.49 -6.06
CA PHE A 10 -4.59 2.33 -7.51
C PHE A 10 -6.00 2.13 -8.05
N ILE A 11 -6.79 1.28 -7.39
CA ILE A 11 -8.16 0.95 -7.81
C ILE A 11 -9.06 2.20 -7.77
N GLN A 12 -9.01 2.98 -6.68
CA GLN A 12 -9.80 4.21 -6.57
C GLN A 12 -9.28 5.32 -7.49
N ALA A 13 -7.96 5.43 -7.67
CA ALA A 13 -7.40 6.38 -8.63
C ALA A 13 -8.00 6.12 -10.02
N LYS A 14 -7.92 4.88 -10.50
CA LYS A 14 -8.46 4.46 -11.79
C LYS A 14 -9.96 4.70 -11.93
N ASN A 15 -10.75 4.29 -10.93
CA ASN A 15 -12.21 4.34 -11.01
C ASN A 15 -12.81 5.73 -10.79
N LEU A 16 -12.07 6.67 -10.17
CA LEU A 16 -12.62 7.95 -9.75
C LEU A 16 -11.82 9.13 -10.33
N HIS A 17 -10.75 9.54 -9.64
CA HIS A 17 -10.14 10.86 -9.82
C HIS A 17 -9.08 10.90 -10.93
N TYR A 18 -8.51 9.75 -11.26
CA TYR A 18 -7.34 9.61 -12.10
C TYR A 18 -7.52 8.44 -13.08
N GLY A 19 -8.56 8.48 -13.91
CA GLY A 19 -8.75 7.47 -14.96
C GLY A 19 -7.51 7.36 -15.86
N LEU A 20 -7.18 6.14 -16.28
CA LEU A 20 -6.01 5.87 -17.12
C LEU A 20 -6.11 6.58 -18.48
N ASP A 21 -7.33 6.76 -18.98
CA ASP A 21 -7.69 7.36 -20.26
C ASP A 21 -7.69 8.90 -20.24
N PHE A 22 -8.21 9.53 -19.18
CA PHE A 22 -8.39 10.98 -19.13
C PHE A 22 -7.42 11.71 -18.18
N CYS A 23 -6.72 11.01 -17.28
CA CYS A 23 -5.73 11.61 -16.39
C CYS A 23 -4.40 10.81 -16.35
N PRO A 24 -3.72 10.63 -17.49
CA PRO A 24 -2.48 9.85 -17.57
C PRO A 24 -1.32 10.45 -16.76
N ALA A 25 -1.38 11.75 -16.47
CA ALA A 25 -0.32 12.46 -15.73
C ALA A 25 -0.09 11.90 -14.31
N PHE A 26 -1.14 11.44 -13.62
CA PHE A 26 -1.01 10.79 -12.32
C PHE A 26 -0.22 9.48 -12.43
N TRP A 27 -0.56 8.65 -13.41
CA TRP A 27 0.09 7.37 -13.64
C TRP A 27 1.54 7.53 -14.08
N ALA A 28 1.82 8.49 -14.97
CA ALA A 28 3.18 8.85 -15.36
C ALA A 28 3.99 9.31 -14.14
N TRP A 29 3.39 10.10 -13.25
CA TRP A 29 4.03 10.53 -12.01
C TRP A 29 4.37 9.35 -11.09
N LEU A 30 3.50 8.34 -10.96
CA LEU A 30 3.82 7.12 -10.21
C LEU A 30 5.05 6.42 -10.80
N VAL A 31 5.08 6.20 -12.11
CA VAL A 31 6.21 5.52 -12.80
C VAL A 31 7.52 6.27 -12.58
N VAL A 32 7.53 7.59 -12.77
CA VAL A 32 8.72 8.43 -12.56
C VAL A 32 9.21 8.34 -11.10
N ASN A 33 8.29 8.40 -10.13
CA ASN A 33 8.67 8.34 -8.72
C ASN A 33 9.05 6.93 -8.25
N GLY A 34 8.54 5.88 -8.90
CA GLY A 34 9.00 4.50 -8.72
C GLY A 34 10.44 4.33 -9.17
N ALA A 35 10.76 4.76 -10.38
CA ALA A 35 12.14 4.76 -10.88
C ALA A 35 13.09 5.57 -9.98
N ALA A 36 12.59 6.64 -9.34
CA ALA A 36 13.36 7.51 -8.47
C ALA A 36 13.51 7.02 -7.01
N GLY A 37 13.04 5.84 -6.62
CA GLY A 37 13.21 5.40 -5.22
C GLY A 37 12.11 5.84 -4.25
N ARG A 38 11.07 6.54 -4.72
CA ARG A 38 10.16 7.30 -3.84
C ARG A 38 8.80 6.65 -3.64
N VAL A 39 8.26 5.99 -4.66
CA VAL A 39 6.89 5.47 -4.63
C VAL A 39 6.91 4.02 -5.07
N PHE A 40 6.45 3.13 -4.21
CA PHE A 40 6.39 1.70 -4.49
C PHE A 40 5.07 1.09 -4.04
N SER A 41 4.86 -0.14 -4.45
CA SER A 41 3.93 -1.08 -3.85
C SER A 41 4.64 -2.44 -3.72
N ILE A 42 3.92 -3.47 -3.31
CA ILE A 42 4.49 -4.77 -3.01
C ILE A 42 3.91 -5.85 -3.93
N ASP A 43 4.65 -6.95 -4.05
CA ASP A 43 4.24 -8.14 -4.80
C ASP A 43 2.80 -8.57 -4.50
N LYS A 44 2.43 -8.62 -3.21
CA LYS A 44 1.09 -9.02 -2.79
C LYS A 44 -0.02 -8.07 -3.25
N VAL A 45 0.26 -6.76 -3.32
CA VAL A 45 -0.68 -5.76 -3.86
C VAL A 45 -0.79 -5.91 -5.38
N ALA A 46 0.30 -6.20 -6.07
CA ALA A 46 0.27 -6.47 -7.50
C ALA A 46 -0.56 -7.73 -7.83
N GLU A 47 -0.50 -8.77 -7.00
CA GLU A 47 -1.37 -9.95 -7.10
C GLU A 47 -2.85 -9.61 -6.91
N GLU A 48 -3.20 -8.79 -5.91
CA GLU A 48 -4.58 -8.34 -5.69
C GLU A 48 -5.12 -7.54 -6.88
N ILE A 49 -4.30 -6.63 -7.44
CA ILE A 49 -4.66 -5.89 -8.66
C ILE A 49 -4.79 -6.82 -9.87
N ALA A 50 -3.95 -7.85 -9.97
CA ALA A 50 -4.01 -8.81 -11.06
C ALA A 50 -5.30 -9.65 -11.05
N ALA A 51 -5.88 -9.89 -9.87
CA ALA A 51 -7.15 -10.58 -9.73
C ALA A 51 -8.35 -9.82 -10.31
N GLY A 52 -8.25 -8.50 -10.50
CA GLY A 52 -9.29 -7.68 -11.14
C GLY A 52 -9.46 -7.94 -12.64
N GLY A 53 -8.39 -8.32 -13.35
CA GLY A 53 -8.43 -8.69 -14.77
C GLY A 53 -8.76 -7.55 -15.75
N ASP A 54 -8.46 -6.31 -15.38
CA ASP A 54 -8.87 -5.11 -16.13
C ASP A 54 -7.67 -4.31 -16.71
N GLU A 55 -7.93 -3.09 -17.18
CA GLU A 55 -6.89 -2.18 -17.68
C GLU A 55 -5.78 -1.87 -16.66
N LEU A 56 -6.11 -1.85 -15.36
CA LEU A 56 -5.13 -1.62 -14.30
C LEU A 56 -4.27 -2.86 -14.09
N THR A 57 -4.81 -4.06 -14.26
CA THR A 57 -4.00 -5.28 -14.33
C THR A 57 -2.95 -5.18 -15.44
N ASN A 58 -3.31 -4.69 -16.63
CA ASN A 58 -2.37 -4.54 -17.74
C ASN A 58 -1.32 -3.45 -17.46
N TRP A 59 -1.75 -2.32 -16.91
CA TRP A 59 -0.85 -1.24 -16.52
C TRP A 59 0.17 -1.70 -15.47
N MET A 60 -0.29 -2.41 -14.43
CA MET A 60 0.57 -2.93 -13.37
C MET A 60 1.56 -3.97 -13.90
N LYS A 61 1.17 -4.81 -14.87
CA LYS A 61 2.09 -5.75 -15.54
C LYS A 61 3.20 -5.03 -16.32
N LEU A 62 2.86 -3.92 -16.99
CA LEU A 62 3.82 -3.16 -17.79
C LEU A 62 4.82 -2.37 -16.92
N HIS A 63 4.36 -1.80 -15.80
CA HIS A 63 5.15 -0.91 -14.96
C HIS A 63 5.64 -1.54 -13.64
N GLY A 64 5.21 -2.76 -13.34
CA GLY A 64 5.47 -3.44 -12.07
C GLY A 64 6.95 -3.58 -11.74
N ALA A 65 7.82 -3.77 -12.74
CA ALA A 65 9.27 -3.88 -12.50
C ALA A 65 9.88 -2.63 -11.81
N ALA A 66 9.30 -1.45 -12.04
CA ALA A 66 9.76 -0.20 -11.43
C ALA A 66 9.01 0.15 -10.13
N LEU A 67 7.83 -0.43 -9.91
CA LEU A 67 6.91 -0.04 -8.84
C LEU A 67 6.75 -1.09 -7.74
N VAL A 68 6.96 -2.37 -8.05
CA VAL A 68 6.65 -3.49 -7.16
C VAL A 68 7.92 -4.00 -6.52
N ARG A 69 7.92 -4.08 -5.19
CA ARG A 69 9.01 -4.65 -4.40
C ARG A 69 8.67 -6.08 -3.98
N PRO A 70 9.53 -7.07 -4.31
CA PRO A 70 9.33 -8.42 -3.84
C PRO A 70 9.62 -8.51 -2.35
N THR A 71 8.97 -9.46 -1.68
CA THR A 71 9.26 -9.79 -0.29
C THR A 71 10.66 -10.39 -0.15
N ASP A 72 11.54 -9.73 0.59
CA ASP A 72 12.90 -10.20 0.87
C ASP A 72 13.07 -10.70 2.32
N THR A 73 14.30 -11.09 2.68
CA THR A 73 14.62 -11.59 4.02
C THR A 73 14.49 -10.52 5.10
N ARG A 74 14.68 -9.24 4.79
CA ARG A 74 14.55 -8.11 5.73
C ARG A 74 13.08 -7.88 6.07
N VAL A 75 12.21 -7.97 5.07
CA VAL A 75 10.75 -7.93 5.24
C VAL A 75 10.26 -9.14 6.04
N ALA A 76 10.74 -10.34 5.69
CA ALA A 76 10.35 -11.57 6.40
C ALA A 76 10.68 -11.51 7.90
N ALA A 77 11.79 -10.88 8.28
CA ALA A 77 12.16 -10.67 9.68
C ALA A 77 11.14 -9.78 10.44
N GLN A 78 10.39 -8.92 9.74
CA GLN A 78 9.37 -8.07 10.35
C GLN A 78 8.03 -8.77 10.57
N PHE A 79 7.77 -9.91 9.90
CA PHE A 79 6.50 -10.64 10.05
C PHE A 79 6.21 -11.05 11.48
N ALA A 80 7.23 -11.49 12.22
CA ALA A 80 7.09 -11.86 13.63
C ALA A 80 6.68 -10.66 14.50
N LYS A 81 7.20 -9.46 14.20
CA LYS A 81 6.88 -8.24 14.94
C LYS A 81 5.44 -7.78 14.67
N VAL A 82 5.03 -7.79 13.41
CA VAL A 82 3.66 -7.39 13.01
C VAL A 82 2.63 -8.41 13.54
N SER A 83 2.92 -9.70 13.46
CA SER A 83 2.02 -10.75 13.96
C SER A 83 1.92 -10.75 15.49
N ALA A 84 3.03 -10.58 16.20
CA ALA A 84 3.03 -10.45 17.66
C ALA A 84 2.24 -9.22 18.12
N TRP A 85 2.36 -8.10 17.40
CA TRP A 85 1.49 -6.96 17.66
C TRP A 85 0.02 -7.33 17.46
N ALA A 86 -0.36 -7.88 16.30
CA ALA A 86 -1.75 -8.21 16.00
C ALA A 86 -2.38 -9.16 17.03
N THR A 87 -1.63 -10.17 17.51
CA THR A 87 -2.10 -11.13 18.51
C THR A 87 -2.14 -10.58 19.93
N SER A 88 -1.34 -9.55 20.25
CA SER A 88 -1.39 -8.86 21.55
C SER A 88 -2.62 -7.96 21.72
N GLN A 89 -3.32 -7.64 20.63
CA GLN A 89 -4.49 -6.78 20.64
C GLN A 89 -5.78 -7.56 20.92
N ARG A 90 -6.86 -6.84 21.24
CA ARG A 90 -8.20 -7.41 21.50
C ARG A 90 -9.00 -7.69 20.22
N TYR A 91 -8.35 -8.13 19.15
CA TYR A 91 -9.04 -8.55 17.93
C TYR A 91 -9.59 -9.98 18.08
N GLU A 92 -10.66 -10.28 17.36
CA GLU A 92 -11.18 -11.64 17.27
C GLU A 92 -10.14 -12.55 16.56
N PRO A 93 -10.00 -13.82 16.96
CA PRO A 93 -9.05 -14.74 16.33
C PRO A 93 -9.23 -14.86 14.80
N ALA A 94 -10.47 -14.79 14.32
CA ALA A 94 -10.78 -14.78 12.89
C ALA A 94 -10.20 -13.54 12.18
N ALA A 95 -10.32 -12.36 12.80
CA ALA A 95 -9.80 -11.11 12.25
C ALA A 95 -8.27 -11.14 12.14
N ILE A 96 -7.58 -11.68 13.16
CA ILE A 96 -6.13 -11.87 13.14
C ILE A 96 -5.74 -12.84 12.02
N SER A 97 -6.39 -14.00 11.96
CA SER A 97 -6.10 -15.02 10.93
C SER A 97 -6.25 -14.46 9.52
N THR A 98 -7.33 -13.74 9.24
CA THR A 98 -7.54 -13.08 7.94
C THR A 98 -6.48 -12.02 7.66
N PHE A 99 -6.16 -11.17 8.64
CA PHE A 99 -5.16 -10.12 8.46
C PHE A 99 -3.79 -10.69 8.05
N LEU A 100 -3.34 -11.79 8.68
CA LEU A 100 -2.05 -12.41 8.39
C LEU A 100 -1.93 -13.03 6.97
N GLN A 101 -3.03 -13.11 6.23
CA GLN A 101 -3.08 -13.74 4.90
C GLN A 101 -3.22 -12.73 3.74
N VAL A 102 -3.63 -11.49 4.03
CA VAL A 102 -3.94 -10.45 3.01
C VAL A 102 -2.77 -9.50 2.77
N ALA A 103 -2.80 -8.72 1.68
CA ALA A 103 -1.71 -7.80 1.33
C ALA A 103 -1.40 -6.78 2.43
N ASP A 104 -2.40 -6.34 3.21
CA ASP A 104 -2.21 -5.37 4.29
C ASP A 104 -1.11 -5.79 5.26
N PHE A 105 -1.06 -7.06 5.67
CA PHE A 105 -0.03 -7.56 6.59
C PHE A 105 1.38 -7.46 5.98
N TYR A 106 1.52 -7.85 4.72
CA TYR A 106 2.79 -7.76 3.99
C TYR A 106 3.19 -6.30 3.79
N LEU A 107 2.24 -5.42 3.48
CA LEU A 107 2.47 -3.99 3.29
C LEU A 107 3.03 -3.33 4.55
N ILE A 108 2.48 -3.66 5.72
CA ILE A 108 2.99 -3.20 7.01
C ILE A 108 4.41 -3.72 7.27
N ALA A 109 4.68 -4.99 6.97
CA ALA A 109 6.01 -5.57 7.16
C ALA A 109 7.08 -4.92 6.25
N HIS A 110 6.74 -4.68 4.98
CA HIS A 110 7.58 -3.94 4.04
C HIS A 110 7.87 -2.52 4.56
N ALA A 111 6.83 -1.83 5.03
CA ALA A 111 7.01 -0.49 5.60
C ALA A 111 7.91 -0.49 6.85
N LEU A 112 7.83 -1.53 7.67
CA LEU A 112 8.61 -1.67 8.89
C LEU A 112 10.09 -1.96 8.62
N ALA A 113 10.40 -2.70 7.55
CA ALA A 113 11.77 -3.10 7.21
C ALA A 113 12.67 -1.91 6.83
N ASP A 114 12.10 -0.90 6.17
CA ASP A 114 12.81 0.26 5.64
C ASP A 114 12.27 1.61 6.13
N GLY A 115 11.37 1.61 7.11
CA GLY A 115 10.78 2.83 7.70
C GLY A 115 9.99 3.66 6.68
N HIS A 116 9.36 2.99 5.72
CA HIS A 116 8.55 3.64 4.68
C HIS A 116 7.21 4.13 5.24
N VAL A 117 6.59 5.06 4.53
CA VAL A 117 5.27 5.59 4.87
C VAL A 117 4.21 4.80 4.11
N VAL A 118 3.22 4.25 4.80
CA VAL A 118 2.11 3.54 4.15
C VAL A 118 1.08 4.55 3.65
N VAL A 119 0.64 4.37 2.41
CA VAL A 119 -0.35 5.22 1.76
C VAL A 119 -1.63 4.41 1.53
N THR A 120 -2.71 4.83 2.19
CA THR A 120 -4.01 4.14 2.14
C THR A 120 -5.17 5.13 2.21
N HIS A 121 -6.32 4.75 1.65
CA HIS A 121 -7.58 5.47 1.83
C HIS A 121 -8.29 5.12 3.15
N GLU A 122 -7.84 4.10 3.88
CA GLU A 122 -8.48 3.71 5.13
C GLU A 122 -8.30 4.77 6.23
N VAL A 123 -9.34 4.90 7.06
CA VAL A 123 -9.29 5.67 8.30
C VAL A 123 -9.28 4.73 9.51
N PRO A 124 -8.56 5.09 10.60
CA PRO A 124 -8.60 4.35 11.86
C PRO A 124 -10.04 4.07 12.30
N ALA A 125 -10.27 2.90 12.86
CA ALA A 125 -11.58 2.53 13.38
C ALA A 125 -11.45 1.62 14.59
N ILE A 126 -12.36 1.79 15.54
CA ILE A 126 -12.47 0.91 16.71
C ILE A 126 -13.34 -0.27 16.29
N SER A 127 -12.70 -1.40 15.96
CA SER A 127 -13.38 -2.66 15.63
C SER A 127 -12.52 -3.82 16.08
N THR A 128 -13.14 -4.86 16.64
CA THR A 128 -12.46 -6.12 16.99
C THR A 128 -12.48 -7.13 15.84
N ARG A 129 -13.31 -6.89 14.81
CA ARG A 129 -13.60 -7.84 13.71
C ARG A 129 -12.72 -7.68 12.48
N ARG A 130 -12.03 -6.55 12.36
CA ARG A 130 -11.14 -6.27 11.23
C ARG A 130 -9.99 -5.39 11.67
N ILE A 131 -8.78 -5.81 11.31
CA ILE A 131 -7.57 -4.99 11.48
C ILE A 131 -7.48 -4.08 10.26
N LYS A 132 -7.47 -2.76 10.49
CA LYS A 132 -7.29 -1.76 9.45
C LYS A 132 -5.82 -1.35 9.32
N ILE A 133 -5.41 -0.93 8.13
CA ILE A 133 -4.03 -0.51 7.85
C ILE A 133 -3.58 0.60 8.83
N PRO A 134 -4.33 1.70 9.05
CA PRO A 134 -3.95 2.73 10.01
C PRO A 134 -3.77 2.22 11.44
N ASN A 135 -4.63 1.30 11.90
CA ASN A 135 -4.51 0.74 13.25
C ASN A 135 -3.21 -0.07 13.40
N ALA A 136 -2.86 -0.84 12.36
CA ALA A 136 -1.60 -1.57 12.32
C ALA A 136 -0.39 -0.62 12.30
N CYS A 137 -0.41 0.39 11.43
CA CYS A 137 0.65 1.40 11.38
C CYS A 137 0.89 2.05 12.75
N ILE A 138 -0.16 2.55 13.40
CA ILE A 138 -0.07 3.16 14.74
C ILE A 138 0.50 2.16 15.74
N GLY A 139 0.01 0.92 15.72
CA GLY A 139 0.39 -0.13 16.64
C GLY A 139 1.86 -0.54 16.57
N VAL A 140 2.46 -0.52 15.38
CA VAL A 140 3.88 -0.86 15.18
C VAL A 140 4.81 0.35 15.07
N GLY A 141 4.27 1.57 15.26
CA GLY A 141 5.05 2.81 15.23
C GLY A 141 5.41 3.31 13.82
N LEU A 142 4.62 2.96 12.81
CA LEU A 142 4.78 3.41 11.43
C LEU A 142 3.96 4.65 11.12
N ARG A 143 4.49 5.46 10.20
CA ARG A 143 3.75 6.58 9.62
C ARG A 143 2.87 6.08 8.49
N TYR A 144 1.66 6.62 8.42
CA TYR A 144 0.76 6.43 7.30
C TYR A 144 0.15 7.77 6.91
N MET A 145 -0.36 7.86 5.68
CA MET A 145 -1.07 9.03 5.19
C MET A 145 -2.03 8.65 4.05
N THR A 146 -2.90 9.58 3.70
CA THR A 146 -3.77 9.46 2.53
C THR A 146 -3.01 9.75 1.24
N PRO A 147 -3.50 9.27 0.09
CA PRO A 147 -2.93 9.63 -1.22
C PRO A 147 -2.91 11.14 -1.47
N TYR A 148 -3.91 11.88 -0.96
CA TYR A 148 -3.96 13.33 -1.11
C TYR A 148 -2.88 14.04 -0.30
N GLU A 149 -2.56 13.55 0.90
CA GLU A 149 -1.44 14.07 1.69
C GLU A 149 -0.11 13.79 1.02
N MET A 150 0.08 12.59 0.45
CA MET A 150 1.26 12.24 -0.33
C MET A 150 1.44 13.16 -1.55
N LEU A 151 0.38 13.38 -2.33
CA LEU A 151 0.46 14.25 -3.50
C LEU A 151 0.77 15.71 -3.11
N ARG A 152 0.25 16.19 -1.99
CA ARG A 152 0.56 17.52 -1.46
C ARG A 152 2.00 17.61 -0.94
N SER A 153 2.49 16.59 -0.23
CA SER A 153 3.87 16.57 0.29
C SER A 153 4.90 16.55 -0.82
N GLU A 154 4.65 15.79 -1.89
CA GLU A 154 5.50 15.77 -3.09
C GLU A 154 5.26 16.96 -4.03
N ARG A 155 4.34 17.87 -3.69
CA ARG A 155 3.96 19.03 -4.50
C ARG A 155 3.65 18.65 -5.95
N ALA A 156 2.98 17.52 -6.14
CA ALA A 156 2.64 17.00 -7.45
C ALA A 156 1.80 18.02 -8.22
N ARG A 157 2.18 18.26 -9.49
CA ARG A 157 1.45 19.15 -10.41
C ARG A 157 1.18 18.40 -11.70
N PHE A 158 -0.10 18.25 -12.02
CA PHE A 158 -0.57 17.66 -13.27
C PHE A 158 -1.02 18.83 -14.17
N VAL A 159 -0.09 19.34 -14.97
CA VAL A 159 -0.30 20.49 -15.85
C VAL A 159 -0.58 19.97 -17.26
N LEU A 160 -1.54 20.59 -17.95
CA LEU A 160 -1.86 20.34 -19.37
C LEU A 160 -0.92 21.11 -20.30
#